data_AF-A0AAD5A7H2-F1
#
_entry.id   AF-A0AAD5A7H2-F1
#
_cell.length_a   1.000
_cell.length_b   1.000
_cell.length_c   1.000
_cell.angle_alpha   90.00
_cell.angle_beta   90.00
_cell.angle_gamma   90.00
#
_symmetry.space_group_name_H-M   'P 1'
#
loop_
_entity.id
_entity.type
_entity.pdbx_description
1 polymer ?
#
loop_
_entity_poly.entity_id
_entity_poly.type
_entity_poly.pdbx_seq_one_letter_code
_entity_poly.pdbx_strand_id
1 'polypeptide(L)'
;KNFVLLSVCIYYYIIKIILVIIADIECVAPEIPHGITNPAILYKENDIIQYKCEENYQPRPGKPKCTKYGWSMKPECEEIVCILGLPTGGVYSTEPKGVSVFHVGERVKITCLKTYWFSGTKQVSRSVVCQKDGTWSSRPVCDEMTCEKPEEEHLVLSYYYRYKQIYQLNANIQYTCEAGYKGGPSSRCTENGWDPKPECIEITCSKPIIDYGTVENPQITYRADTHVLIQCDDGYT
;
A
#
# COMPACT_ATOMS: atom_id res chain seq x y z
N LYS A 1 80.92 -14.53 16.42
CA LYS A 1 79.86 -15.39 15.83
C LYS A 1 78.45 -14.81 15.99
N ASN A 2 78.09 -14.21 17.14
CA ASN A 2 76.74 -13.63 17.36
C ASN A 2 76.39 -12.36 16.55
N PHE A 3 77.37 -11.49 16.25
CA PHE A 3 77.10 -10.21 15.55
C PHE A 3 76.67 -10.39 14.08
N VAL A 4 77.20 -11.41 13.41
CA VAL A 4 76.89 -11.73 12.00
C VAL A 4 75.46 -12.29 11.88
N LEU A 5 75.02 -13.10 12.85
CA LEU A 5 73.67 -13.66 12.90
C LEU A 5 72.59 -12.58 13.07
N LEU A 6 72.83 -11.58 13.92
CA LEU A 6 71.93 -10.43 14.10
C LEU A 6 71.78 -9.60 12.83
N SER A 7 72.88 -9.33 12.13
CA SER A 7 72.87 -8.57 10.87
C SER A 7 72.10 -9.29 9.76
N VAL A 8 72.22 -10.62 9.67
CA VAL A 8 71.50 -11.43 8.68
C VAL A 8 70.01 -11.48 9.01
N CYS A 9 69.63 -11.60 10.29
CA CYS A 9 68.23 -11.54 10.71
C CYS A 9 67.59 -10.18 10.40
N ILE A 10 68.27 -9.07 10.67
CA ILE A 10 67.77 -7.71 10.38
C ILE A 10 67.60 -7.52 8.87
N TYR A 11 68.56 -7.99 8.07
CA TYR A 11 68.48 -7.95 6.61
C TYR A 11 67.30 -8.79 6.07
N TYR A 12 67.11 -10.01 6.58
CA TYR A 12 65.98 -10.87 6.21
C TYR A 12 64.62 -10.27 6.64
N TYR A 13 64.59 -9.60 7.79
CA TYR A 13 63.40 -8.92 8.30
C TYR A 13 63.05 -7.70 7.44
N ILE A 14 64.05 -6.89 7.05
CA ILE A 14 63.90 -5.79 6.10
C ILE A 14 63.45 -6.30 4.74
N ILE A 15 64.03 -7.38 4.21
CA ILE A 15 63.59 -7.99 2.94
C ILE A 15 62.14 -8.48 3.04
N LYS A 16 61.74 -9.14 4.15
CA LYS A 16 60.35 -9.54 4.36
C LYS A 16 59.40 -8.33 4.41
N ILE A 17 59.77 -7.27 5.11
CA ILE A 17 58.98 -6.03 5.16
C ILE A 17 58.88 -5.40 3.78
N ILE A 18 59.99 -5.30 3.05
CA ILE A 18 60.03 -4.77 1.70
C ILE A 18 59.16 -5.61 0.76
N LEU A 19 59.25 -6.95 0.80
CA LEU A 19 58.39 -7.85 0.01
C LEU A 19 56.89 -7.69 0.34
N VAL A 20 56.53 -7.42 1.59
CA VAL A 20 55.15 -7.12 1.99
C VAL A 20 54.69 -5.74 1.50
N ILE A 21 55.62 -4.78 1.36
CA ILE A 21 55.33 -3.43 0.84
C ILE A 21 55.22 -3.42 -0.70
N ILE A 22 55.93 -4.29 -1.41
CA ILE A 22 55.91 -4.38 -2.89
C ILE A 22 54.85 -5.38 -3.39
N ALA A 23 54.13 -6.08 -2.50
CA ALA A 23 53.04 -6.96 -2.91
C ALA A 23 51.88 -6.13 -3.47
N ASP A 24 51.49 -6.39 -4.71
CA ASP A 24 50.30 -5.79 -5.29
C ASP A 24 49.07 -6.13 -4.43
N ILE A 25 48.23 -5.13 -4.17
CA ILE A 25 47.00 -5.33 -3.40
C ILE A 25 46.01 -6.10 -4.27
N GLU A 26 45.70 -7.31 -3.82
CA GLU A 26 44.80 -8.21 -4.52
C GLU A 26 43.79 -8.83 -3.55
N CYS A 27 42.54 -8.90 -3.98
CA CYS A 27 41.48 -9.61 -3.28
C CYS A 27 41.13 -10.90 -4.03
N VAL A 28 41.03 -12.00 -3.32
CA VAL A 28 40.53 -13.27 -3.86
C VAL A 28 39.02 -13.18 -4.08
N ALA A 29 38.53 -13.82 -5.15
CA ALA A 29 37.11 -13.98 -5.38
C ALA A 29 36.40 -14.55 -4.13
N PRO A 30 35.40 -13.85 -3.57
CA PRO A 30 34.67 -14.33 -2.41
C PRO A 30 33.67 -15.42 -2.82
N GLU A 31 33.46 -16.38 -1.94
CA GLU A 31 32.34 -17.31 -2.06
C GLU A 31 31.04 -16.59 -1.66
N ILE A 32 30.06 -16.58 -2.56
CA ILE A 32 28.78 -15.92 -2.36
C ILE A 32 27.69 -17.00 -2.43
N PRO A 33 27.21 -17.54 -1.30
CA PRO A 33 26.09 -18.46 -1.30
C PRO A 33 24.89 -17.84 -2.02
N HIS A 34 24.25 -18.62 -2.90
CA HIS A 34 23.15 -18.15 -3.77
C HIS A 34 23.52 -16.97 -4.67
N GLY A 35 24.81 -16.75 -4.92
CA GLY A 35 25.33 -15.68 -5.76
C GLY A 35 26.29 -16.18 -6.83
N ILE A 36 26.19 -15.60 -8.01
CA ILE A 36 27.07 -15.86 -9.14
C ILE A 36 27.85 -14.57 -9.41
N THR A 37 29.18 -14.65 -9.28
CA THR A 37 30.11 -13.55 -9.59
C THR A 37 30.86 -13.82 -10.89
N ASN A 38 31.48 -12.78 -11.46
CA ASN A 38 32.37 -12.93 -12.60
C ASN A 38 33.53 -13.91 -12.29
N PRO A 39 34.03 -14.66 -13.30
CA PRO A 39 35.01 -15.75 -13.12
C PRO A 39 36.45 -15.28 -12.82
N ALA A 40 36.67 -14.00 -12.54
CA ALA A 40 37.99 -13.50 -12.17
C ALA A 40 38.38 -14.06 -10.78
N ILE A 41 39.56 -14.68 -10.71
CA ILE A 41 40.08 -15.31 -9.48
C ILE A 41 40.64 -14.24 -8.53
N LEU A 42 41.19 -13.16 -9.09
CA LEU A 42 41.86 -12.08 -8.37
C LEU A 42 41.35 -10.71 -8.84
N TYR A 43 41.21 -9.79 -7.90
CA TYR A 43 40.72 -8.43 -8.09
C TYR A 43 41.76 -7.43 -7.57
N LYS A 44 42.04 -6.37 -8.31
CA LYS A 44 43.02 -5.34 -7.95
C LYS A 44 42.43 -4.32 -6.98
N GLU A 45 43.30 -3.57 -6.31
CA GLU A 45 42.85 -2.45 -5.47
C GLU A 45 41.90 -1.52 -6.23
N ASN A 46 40.79 -1.20 -5.58
CA ASN A 46 39.68 -0.42 -6.09
C ASN A 46 38.71 -1.11 -7.05
N ASP A 47 38.95 -2.37 -7.42
CA ASP A 47 37.98 -3.15 -8.18
C ASP A 47 36.70 -3.34 -7.38
N ILE A 48 35.56 -3.27 -8.08
CA ILE A 48 34.24 -3.51 -7.51
C ILE A 48 33.72 -4.83 -8.07
N ILE A 49 33.40 -5.76 -7.18
CA ILE A 49 32.84 -7.04 -7.60
C ILE A 49 31.37 -6.87 -8.01
N GLN A 50 31.03 -7.40 -9.18
CA GLN A 50 29.66 -7.51 -9.64
C GLN A 50 29.22 -8.96 -9.50
N TYR A 51 28.13 -9.16 -8.77
CA TYR A 51 27.53 -10.47 -8.58
C TYR A 51 26.02 -10.37 -8.75
N LYS A 52 25.42 -11.47 -9.17
CA LYS A 52 23.98 -11.63 -9.33
C LYS A 52 23.51 -12.72 -8.39
N CYS A 53 22.42 -12.47 -7.68
CA CYS A 53 21.82 -13.47 -6.81
C CYS A 53 20.88 -14.40 -7.61
N GLU A 54 20.74 -15.62 -7.11
CA GLU A 54 19.75 -16.60 -7.56
C GLU A 54 18.32 -16.08 -7.36
N GLU A 55 17.33 -16.82 -7.88
CA GLU A 55 15.93 -16.46 -7.71
C GLU A 55 15.53 -16.45 -6.23
N ASN A 56 14.74 -15.45 -5.81
CA ASN A 56 14.32 -15.19 -4.42
C ASN A 56 15.44 -14.76 -3.47
N TYR A 57 16.60 -14.37 -3.99
CA TYR A 57 17.66 -13.73 -3.21
C TYR A 57 17.96 -12.32 -3.75
N GLN A 58 18.38 -11.42 -2.87
CA GLN A 58 18.77 -10.06 -3.23
C GLN A 58 20.16 -9.70 -2.67
N PRO A 59 20.94 -8.89 -3.39
CA PRO A 59 22.23 -8.44 -2.90
C PRO A 59 22.00 -7.45 -1.76
N ARG A 60 22.79 -7.57 -0.69
CA ARG A 60 22.80 -6.59 0.38
C ARG A 60 23.13 -5.19 -0.19
N PRO A 61 22.49 -4.10 0.31
CA PRO A 61 22.77 -2.75 -0.16
C PRO A 61 24.26 -2.40 -0.02
N GLY A 62 24.89 -2.07 -1.16
CA GLY A 62 26.30 -1.70 -1.23
C GLY A 62 27.01 -2.32 -2.42
N LYS A 63 28.27 -1.94 -2.60
CA LYS A 63 29.14 -2.46 -3.66
C LYS A 63 30.48 -2.84 -3.02
N PRO A 64 30.79 -4.14 -2.88
CA PRO A 64 32.06 -4.57 -2.31
C PRO A 64 33.21 -4.14 -3.20
N LYS A 65 34.15 -3.42 -2.60
CA LYS A 65 35.34 -2.86 -3.25
C LYS A 65 36.58 -3.52 -2.66
N CYS A 66 37.51 -3.93 -3.51
CA CYS A 66 38.79 -4.43 -3.05
C CYS A 66 39.64 -3.29 -2.47
N THR A 67 40.14 -3.48 -1.25
CA THR A 67 40.98 -2.54 -0.53
C THR A 67 42.26 -3.22 -0.08
N LYS A 68 43.25 -2.44 0.39
CA LYS A 68 44.45 -2.98 1.04
C LYS A 68 44.21 -3.92 2.22
N TYR A 69 42.99 -3.94 2.78
CA TYR A 69 42.59 -4.82 3.89
C TYR A 69 41.66 -5.95 3.46
N GLY A 70 41.46 -6.15 2.15
CA GLY A 70 40.46 -7.07 1.59
C GLY A 70 39.19 -6.35 1.14
N TRP A 71 38.08 -7.09 1.05
CA TRP A 71 36.80 -6.54 0.60
C TRP A 71 36.21 -5.54 1.60
N SER A 72 35.76 -4.38 1.11
CA SER A 72 35.18 -3.31 1.92
C SER A 72 33.90 -3.71 2.66
N MET A 73 33.20 -4.71 2.14
CA MET A 73 32.06 -5.37 2.77
C MET A 73 32.02 -6.81 2.27
N LYS A 74 31.43 -7.71 3.05
CA LYS A 74 31.20 -9.09 2.61
C LYS A 74 30.07 -9.10 1.57
N PRO A 75 30.31 -9.53 0.31
CA PRO A 75 29.23 -9.78 -0.62
C PRO A 75 28.39 -10.94 -0.11
N GLU A 76 27.08 -10.73 -0.09
CA GLU A 76 26.12 -11.71 0.40
C GLU A 76 24.81 -11.52 -0.35
N CYS A 77 24.17 -12.65 -0.65
CA CYS A 77 22.82 -12.72 -1.17
C CYS A 77 21.90 -13.09 0.00
N GLU A 78 21.00 -12.19 0.35
CA GLU A 78 20.03 -12.39 1.42
C GLU A 78 18.72 -12.90 0.81
N GLU A 79 18.11 -13.88 1.46
CA GLU A 79 16.82 -14.42 1.02
C GLU A 79 15.73 -13.34 1.13
N ILE A 80 14.91 -13.24 0.10
CA ILE A 80 13.77 -12.32 0.04
C ILE A 80 12.62 -12.95 0.81
N VAL A 81 12.29 -12.35 1.94
CA VAL A 81 11.18 -12.76 2.79
C VAL A 81 10.34 -11.56 3.19
N CYS A 82 9.06 -11.79 3.40
CA CYS A 82 8.14 -10.80 3.95
C CYS A 82 7.90 -11.11 5.41
N ILE A 83 8.18 -10.14 6.27
CA ILE A 83 7.91 -10.25 7.70
C ILE A 83 6.51 -9.70 7.96
N LEU A 84 5.64 -10.56 8.51
CA LEU A 84 4.38 -10.13 9.08
C LEU A 84 4.69 -9.57 10.47
N GLY A 85 4.59 -8.25 10.62
CA GLY A 85 4.78 -7.58 11.90
C GLY A 85 3.82 -8.12 12.97
N LEU A 86 4.12 -7.85 14.24
CA LEU A 86 3.17 -8.15 15.33
C LEU A 86 1.79 -7.60 14.96
N PRO A 87 0.68 -8.32 15.23
CA PRO A 87 -0.66 -7.86 14.92
C PRO A 87 -0.92 -6.54 15.66
N THR A 88 -0.70 -5.44 14.97
CA THR A 88 -0.99 -4.09 15.44
C THR A 88 -2.45 -3.83 15.11
N GLY A 89 -3.24 -3.54 16.16
CA GLY A 89 -4.64 -3.09 16.09
C GLY A 89 -5.58 -3.91 15.20
N GLY A 90 -6.50 -4.67 15.79
CA GLY A 90 -7.67 -5.15 15.05
C GLY A 90 -7.53 -6.46 14.27
N VAL A 91 -6.39 -7.15 14.30
CA VAL A 91 -6.26 -8.50 13.72
C VAL A 91 -6.86 -9.54 14.68
N TYR A 92 -7.84 -10.31 14.22
CA TYR A 92 -8.45 -11.42 14.96
C TYR A 92 -7.67 -12.73 14.78
N SER A 93 -7.31 -13.07 13.54
CA SER A 93 -6.60 -14.30 13.23
C SER A 93 -5.81 -14.22 11.93
N THR A 94 -4.78 -15.06 11.83
CA THR A 94 -4.01 -15.30 10.61
C THR A 94 -4.08 -16.77 10.23
N GLU A 95 -4.05 -17.06 8.94
CA GLU A 95 -3.90 -18.41 8.39
C GLU A 95 -2.74 -18.38 7.38
N PRO A 96 -1.61 -19.08 7.66
CA PRO A 96 -1.34 -19.92 8.83
C PRO A 96 -1.20 -19.13 10.17
N LYS A 97 -1.46 -19.81 11.28
CA LYS A 97 -1.35 -19.24 12.64
C LYS A 97 0.10 -19.28 13.12
N GLY A 98 0.56 -18.19 13.74
CA GLY A 98 1.87 -18.14 14.41
C GLY A 98 3.09 -18.05 13.47
N VAL A 99 2.87 -17.89 12.17
CA VAL A 99 3.93 -17.70 11.18
C VAL A 99 4.13 -16.21 10.94
N SER A 100 5.35 -15.72 11.06
CA SER A 100 5.72 -14.32 10.88
C SER A 100 6.67 -14.07 9.71
N VAL A 101 7.25 -15.12 9.14
CA VAL A 101 8.17 -15.04 8.00
C VAL A 101 7.55 -15.80 6.85
N PHE A 102 7.44 -15.16 5.70
CA PHE A 102 6.84 -15.73 4.49
C PHE A 102 7.80 -15.58 3.32
N HIS A 103 8.04 -16.66 2.60
CA HIS A 103 8.87 -16.69 1.41
C HIS A 103 8.10 -16.14 0.20
N VAL A 104 8.83 -15.74 -0.84
CA VAL A 104 8.24 -15.22 -2.08
C VAL A 104 7.16 -16.17 -2.62
N GLY A 105 5.98 -15.63 -2.92
CA GLY A 105 4.82 -16.37 -3.43
C GLY A 105 3.94 -17.00 -2.36
N GLU A 106 4.41 -17.12 -1.11
CA GLU A 106 3.57 -17.56 0.00
C GLU A 106 2.52 -16.52 0.35
N ARG A 107 1.44 -16.98 0.98
CA ARG A 107 0.29 -16.15 1.33
C ARG A 107 -0.11 -16.31 2.78
N VAL A 108 -0.59 -15.21 3.35
CA VAL A 108 -1.28 -15.21 4.64
C VAL A 108 -2.66 -14.61 4.47
N LYS A 109 -3.67 -15.31 4.99
CA LYS A 109 -5.01 -14.76 5.14
C LYS A 109 -5.10 -14.07 6.49
N ILE A 110 -5.51 -12.81 6.48
CA ILE A 110 -5.70 -11.98 7.66
C ILE A 110 -7.19 -11.80 7.84
N THR A 111 -7.67 -12.03 9.05
CA THR A 111 -9.05 -11.78 9.45
C THR A 111 -9.05 -10.73 10.55
N CYS A 112 -9.79 -9.65 10.33
CA CYS A 112 -9.92 -8.53 11.25
C CYS A 112 -11.03 -8.77 12.28
N LEU A 113 -10.99 -8.02 13.38
CA LEU A 113 -12.06 -7.92 14.37
C LEU A 113 -13.31 -7.26 13.75
N LYS A 114 -14.46 -7.44 14.40
CA LYS A 114 -15.78 -7.00 13.91
C LYS A 114 -15.87 -5.50 13.57
N THR A 115 -15.05 -4.64 14.18
CA THR A 115 -15.05 -3.18 13.97
C THR A 115 -13.86 -2.70 13.14
N TYR A 116 -13.21 -3.61 12.41
CA TYR A 116 -12.04 -3.34 11.60
C TYR A 116 -12.23 -3.90 10.18
N TRP A 117 -11.64 -3.22 9.21
CA TRP A 117 -11.46 -3.74 7.86
C TRP A 117 -9.99 -4.00 7.57
N PHE A 118 -9.75 -4.90 6.62
CA PHE A 118 -8.45 -5.01 5.99
C PHE A 118 -8.12 -3.67 5.32
N SER A 119 -6.94 -3.14 5.63
CA SER A 119 -6.52 -1.79 5.26
C SER A 119 -6.74 -1.48 3.77
N GLY A 120 -7.35 -0.32 3.50
CA GLY A 120 -7.66 0.13 2.14
C GLY A 120 -8.79 -0.64 1.46
N THR A 121 -9.57 -1.43 2.21
CA THR A 121 -10.70 -2.20 1.69
C THR A 121 -11.89 -2.14 2.65
N LYS A 122 -13.08 -2.56 2.19
CA LYS A 122 -14.26 -2.78 3.04
C LYS A 122 -14.48 -4.27 3.34
N GLN A 123 -13.40 -5.02 3.50
CA GLN A 123 -13.45 -6.47 3.73
C GLN A 123 -12.89 -6.82 5.12
N VAL A 124 -13.57 -7.71 5.85
CA VAL A 124 -13.10 -8.17 7.17
C VAL A 124 -12.00 -9.23 7.04
N SER A 125 -11.86 -9.87 5.89
CA SER A 125 -10.83 -10.88 5.66
C SER A 125 -10.26 -10.79 4.25
N ARG A 126 -8.93 -10.90 4.12
CA ARG A 126 -8.23 -10.88 2.84
C ARG A 126 -6.92 -11.66 2.92
N SER A 127 -6.48 -12.23 1.80
CA SER A 127 -5.14 -12.80 1.67
C SER A 127 -4.19 -11.83 1.00
N VAL A 128 -2.98 -11.75 1.53
CA VAL A 128 -1.83 -11.05 0.93
C VAL A 128 -0.75 -12.04 0.54
N VAL A 129 0.05 -11.69 -0.44
CA VAL A 129 1.13 -12.53 -0.99
C VAL A 129 2.46 -11.81 -0.82
N CYS A 130 3.52 -12.54 -0.45
CA CYS A 130 4.87 -12.01 -0.44
C CYS A 130 5.42 -11.89 -1.86
N GLN A 131 5.89 -10.71 -2.24
CA GLN A 131 6.33 -10.40 -3.60
C GLN A 131 7.85 -10.52 -3.76
N LYS A 132 8.31 -10.52 -5.01
CA LYS A 132 9.73 -10.69 -5.38
C LYS A 132 10.64 -9.56 -4.92
N ASP A 133 10.09 -8.44 -4.44
CA ASP A 133 10.82 -7.30 -3.88
C ASP A 133 10.83 -7.28 -2.34
N GLY A 134 10.31 -8.34 -1.70
CA GLY A 134 10.19 -8.43 -0.24
C GLY A 134 9.04 -7.61 0.33
N THR A 135 8.14 -7.11 -0.51
CA THR A 135 6.94 -6.39 -0.07
C THR A 135 5.69 -7.27 -0.13
N TRP A 136 4.67 -6.88 0.65
CA TRP A 136 3.37 -7.53 0.62
C TRP A 136 2.51 -6.97 -0.51
N SER A 137 1.78 -7.83 -1.23
CA SER A 137 0.86 -7.43 -2.31
C SER A 137 -0.20 -6.40 -1.90
N SER A 138 -0.50 -6.31 -0.61
CA SER A 138 -1.31 -5.25 0.00
C SER A 138 -0.88 -5.08 1.46
N ARG A 139 -1.11 -3.91 2.05
CA ARG A 139 -0.72 -3.61 3.44
C ARG A 139 -1.41 -4.59 4.40
N PRO A 140 -0.68 -5.49 5.09
CA PRO A 140 -1.25 -6.62 5.83
C PRO A 140 -1.69 -6.22 7.24
N VAL A 141 -2.54 -5.21 7.35
CA VAL A 141 -3.01 -4.65 8.63
C VAL A 141 -4.51 -4.42 8.59
N CYS A 142 -5.10 -4.34 9.78
CA CYS A 142 -6.50 -4.02 9.96
C CYS A 142 -6.62 -2.57 10.42
N ASP A 143 -7.45 -1.77 9.74
CA ASP A 143 -7.79 -0.41 10.14
C ASP A 143 -9.20 -0.38 10.73
N GLU A 144 -9.46 0.55 11.64
CA GLU A 144 -10.81 0.74 12.19
C GLU A 144 -11.80 1.08 11.06
N MET A 145 -13.02 0.54 11.17
CA MET A 145 -14.08 0.82 10.20
C MET A 145 -14.44 2.30 10.23
N THR A 146 -14.41 2.91 9.05
CA THR A 146 -14.71 4.33 8.87
C THR A 146 -15.51 4.57 7.59
N CYS A 147 -16.36 5.59 7.57
CA CYS A 147 -17.03 6.02 6.36
C CYS A 147 -16.34 7.26 5.81
N GLU A 148 -16.07 7.25 4.52
CA GLU A 148 -15.60 8.43 3.80
C GLU A 148 -16.71 9.47 3.73
N LYS A 149 -16.36 10.75 3.63
CA LYS A 149 -17.32 11.81 3.40
C LYS A 149 -18.17 11.49 2.16
N PRO A 150 -19.51 11.61 2.22
CA PRO A 150 -20.34 11.44 1.03
C PRO A 150 -19.98 12.50 -0.02
N GLU A 151 -19.70 12.06 -1.25
CA GLU A 151 -19.41 12.91 -2.42
C GLU A 151 -20.57 12.87 -3.42
N GLU A 152 -21.79 13.02 -2.94
CA GLU A 152 -22.99 12.99 -3.78
C GLU A 152 -23.36 14.40 -4.25
N GLU A 153 -23.76 14.53 -5.51
CA GLU A 153 -24.22 15.79 -6.08
C GLU A 153 -25.50 16.27 -5.37
N HIS A 154 -25.67 17.60 -5.29
CA HIS A 154 -26.81 18.25 -4.65
C HIS A 154 -26.97 17.95 -3.15
N LEU A 155 -26.02 17.25 -2.53
CA LEU A 155 -26.00 16.98 -1.10
C LEU A 155 -25.26 18.09 -0.35
N VAL A 156 -25.94 18.71 0.60
CA VAL A 156 -25.42 19.79 1.45
C VAL A 156 -25.27 19.28 2.88
N LEU A 157 -24.03 19.04 3.30
CA LEU A 157 -23.71 18.70 4.68
C LEU A 157 -23.82 19.92 5.59
N SER A 158 -24.27 19.71 6.84
CA SER A 158 -24.26 20.78 7.84
C SER A 158 -22.83 21.27 8.14
N TYR A 159 -22.71 22.50 8.64
CA TYR A 159 -21.41 23.16 8.88
C TYR A 159 -20.45 22.33 9.74
N TYR A 160 -20.98 21.55 10.70
CA TYR A 160 -20.16 20.72 11.58
C TYR A 160 -19.50 19.54 10.85
N TYR A 161 -20.14 19.01 9.80
CA TYR A 161 -19.67 17.82 9.08
C TYR A 161 -18.86 18.17 7.82
N ARG A 162 -19.05 19.35 7.22
CA ARG A 162 -18.50 19.68 5.89
C ARG A 162 -16.98 19.52 5.69
N TYR A 163 -16.18 19.70 6.76
CA TYR A 163 -14.70 19.67 6.69
C TYR A 163 -14.10 18.31 7.05
N LYS A 164 -14.88 17.39 7.60
CA LYS A 164 -14.39 16.07 8.01
C LYS A 164 -14.44 15.11 6.82
N GLN A 165 -13.31 14.44 6.54
CA GLN A 165 -13.18 13.50 5.43
C GLN A 165 -13.46 12.04 5.83
N ILE A 166 -13.24 11.70 7.10
CA ILE A 166 -13.35 10.32 7.60
C ILE A 166 -14.23 10.31 8.86
N TYR A 167 -15.19 9.41 8.91
CA TYR A 167 -16.17 9.28 9.98
C TYR A 167 -16.03 7.91 10.65
N GLN A 168 -15.92 7.90 11.97
CA GLN A 168 -15.83 6.64 12.72
C GLN A 168 -17.15 5.87 12.69
N LEU A 169 -17.09 4.56 12.93
CA LEU A 169 -18.27 3.72 13.08
C LEU A 169 -19.27 4.34 14.07
N ASN A 170 -20.57 4.27 13.76
CA ASN A 170 -21.69 4.89 14.47
C ASN A 170 -21.74 6.42 14.42
N ALA A 171 -20.83 7.11 13.72
CA ALA A 171 -20.98 8.53 13.47
C ALA A 171 -22.28 8.81 12.70
N ASN A 172 -23.00 9.84 13.10
CA ASN A 172 -24.21 10.30 12.42
C ASN A 172 -23.93 11.66 11.76
N ILE A 173 -24.30 11.77 10.49
CA ILE A 173 -24.24 13.01 9.72
C ILE A 173 -25.66 13.48 9.40
N GLN A 174 -25.85 14.78 9.44
CA GLN A 174 -27.07 15.42 8.97
C GLN A 174 -26.78 16.17 7.68
N TYR A 175 -27.70 16.02 6.73
CA TYR A 175 -27.58 16.62 5.41
C TYR A 175 -28.95 17.09 4.92
N THR A 176 -28.90 18.00 3.97
CA THR A 176 -30.05 18.51 3.22
C THR A 176 -29.75 18.41 1.74
N CYS A 177 -30.78 18.45 0.90
CA CYS A 177 -30.61 18.50 -0.55
C CYS A 177 -30.78 19.94 -1.06
N GLU A 178 -30.10 20.26 -2.16
CA GLU A 178 -30.33 21.51 -2.89
C GLU A 178 -31.77 21.59 -3.42
N ALA A 179 -32.20 22.81 -3.77
CA ALA A 179 -33.53 23.04 -4.33
C ALA A 179 -33.77 22.18 -5.58
N GLY A 180 -34.95 21.57 -5.68
CA GLY A 180 -35.29 20.62 -6.74
C GLY A 180 -34.91 19.17 -6.45
N TYR A 181 -34.27 18.87 -5.31
CA TYR A 181 -33.89 17.51 -4.90
C TYR A 181 -34.46 17.16 -3.52
N LYS A 182 -34.68 15.86 -3.27
CA LYS A 182 -35.16 15.32 -1.99
C LYS A 182 -34.29 14.15 -1.54
N GLY A 183 -34.17 13.97 -0.23
CA GLY A 183 -33.37 12.90 0.37
C GLY A 183 -33.74 12.70 1.84
N GLY A 184 -33.07 11.75 2.49
CA GLY A 184 -33.19 11.53 3.93
C GLY A 184 -32.62 12.68 4.78
N PRO A 185 -32.97 12.77 6.07
CA PRO A 185 -32.49 13.85 6.95
C PRO A 185 -31.09 13.58 7.55
N SER A 186 -30.66 12.32 7.56
CA SER A 186 -29.42 11.90 8.22
C SER A 186 -28.97 10.53 7.75
N SER A 187 -27.69 10.23 7.96
CA SER A 187 -27.13 8.92 7.72
C SER A 187 -26.15 8.52 8.81
N ARG A 188 -26.11 7.23 9.13
CA ARG A 188 -25.22 6.68 10.14
C ARG A 188 -24.14 5.82 9.47
N CYS A 189 -22.90 5.98 9.92
CA CYS A 189 -21.81 5.13 9.49
C CYS A 189 -21.94 3.74 10.14
N THR A 190 -22.05 2.71 9.31
CA THR A 190 -22.18 1.31 9.72
C THR A 190 -21.01 0.47 9.19
N GLU A 191 -20.97 -0.81 9.56
CA GLU A 191 -19.98 -1.77 9.06
C GLU A 191 -20.03 -1.96 7.53
N ASN A 192 -21.14 -1.58 6.88
CA ASN A 192 -21.35 -1.67 5.43
C ASN A 192 -21.23 -0.30 4.73
N GLY A 193 -20.82 0.74 5.45
CA GLY A 193 -20.82 2.12 4.97
C GLY A 193 -22.00 2.93 5.51
N TRP A 194 -22.35 4.01 4.83
CA TRP A 194 -23.44 4.90 5.25
C TRP A 194 -24.81 4.26 5.06
N ASP A 195 -25.65 4.31 6.11
CA ASP A 195 -27.01 3.78 6.12
C ASP A 195 -28.00 4.74 6.81
N PRO A 196 -29.09 5.18 6.13
CA PRO A 196 -29.33 5.00 4.70
C PRO A 196 -28.21 5.66 3.88
N LYS A 197 -27.98 5.20 2.64
CA LYS A 197 -27.01 5.85 1.75
C LYS A 197 -27.43 7.34 1.60
N PRO A 198 -26.57 8.31 1.91
CA PRO A 198 -26.83 9.72 1.68
C PRO A 198 -26.99 9.88 0.17
N GLU A 199 -28.15 10.34 -0.27
CA GLU A 199 -28.45 10.54 -1.68
C GLU A 199 -29.53 11.61 -1.79
N CYS A 200 -29.41 12.44 -2.83
CA CYS A 200 -30.36 13.48 -3.18
C CYS A 200 -30.91 13.15 -4.56
N ILE A 201 -32.18 12.77 -4.62
CA ILE A 201 -32.88 12.41 -5.86
C ILE A 201 -33.69 13.61 -6.37
N GLU A 202 -33.70 13.83 -7.68
CA GLU A 202 -34.45 14.92 -8.30
C GLU A 202 -35.95 14.76 -8.00
N ILE A 203 -36.60 15.86 -7.61
CA ILE A 203 -38.04 15.91 -7.41
C ILE A 203 -38.69 15.98 -8.78
N THR A 204 -39.40 14.93 -9.13
CA THR A 204 -40.24 14.88 -10.33
C THR A 204 -41.68 14.56 -9.97
N CYS A 205 -42.59 15.13 -10.76
CA CYS A 205 -44.03 14.91 -10.68
C CYS A 205 -44.50 14.21 -11.95
N SER A 206 -45.39 13.24 -11.82
CA SER A 206 -46.08 12.67 -12.97
C SER A 206 -46.98 13.72 -13.61
N LYS A 207 -47.31 13.51 -14.89
CA LYS A 207 -48.35 14.32 -15.55
C LYS A 207 -49.61 14.41 -14.68
N PRO A 208 -50.10 15.63 -14.41
CA PRO A 208 -51.34 15.80 -13.66
C PRO A 208 -52.50 15.23 -14.47
N ILE A 209 -53.43 14.58 -13.76
CA ILE A 209 -54.72 14.16 -14.31
C ILE A 209 -55.69 15.32 -14.07
N ILE A 210 -56.32 15.80 -15.13
CA ILE A 210 -57.20 16.96 -15.11
C ILE A 210 -58.55 16.49 -15.64
N ASP A 211 -59.60 16.71 -14.86
CA ASP A 211 -60.96 16.43 -15.30
C ASP A 211 -61.41 17.50 -16.31
N TYR A 212 -61.96 17.08 -17.45
CA TYR A 212 -62.45 17.96 -18.52
C TYR A 212 -61.40 18.96 -19.05
N GLY A 213 -60.16 18.49 -19.18
CA GLY A 213 -59.07 19.26 -19.78
C GLY A 213 -57.83 18.42 -20.03
N THR A 214 -56.90 18.97 -20.81
CA THR A 214 -55.63 18.31 -21.13
C THR A 214 -54.44 19.24 -20.93
N VAL A 215 -53.28 18.66 -20.62
CA VAL A 215 -52.01 19.40 -20.57
C VAL A 215 -51.49 19.59 -21.99
N GLU A 216 -51.18 20.83 -22.37
CA GLU A 216 -50.51 21.13 -23.64
C GLU A 216 -49.09 20.56 -23.66
N ASN A 217 -48.68 19.94 -24.78
CA ASN A 217 -47.37 19.29 -24.96
C ASN A 217 -46.97 18.37 -23.78
N PRO A 218 -47.76 17.32 -23.48
CA PRO A 218 -47.61 16.56 -22.26
C PRO A 218 -46.30 15.76 -22.22
N GLN A 219 -45.55 15.92 -21.14
CA GLN A 219 -44.42 15.07 -20.76
C GLN A 219 -44.86 13.96 -19.79
N ILE A 220 -44.06 12.89 -19.71
CA ILE A 220 -44.30 11.76 -18.78
C ILE A 220 -44.05 12.23 -17.33
N THR A 221 -42.99 12.99 -17.11
CA THR A 221 -42.60 13.57 -15.83
C THR A 221 -42.21 15.03 -15.99
N TYR A 222 -42.43 15.81 -14.94
CA TYR A 222 -42.12 17.23 -14.85
C TYR A 222 -41.19 17.45 -13.66
N ARG A 223 -40.22 18.35 -13.80
CA ARG A 223 -39.35 18.75 -12.69
C ARG A 223 -40.13 19.61 -11.69
N ALA A 224 -39.67 19.62 -10.44
CA ALA A 224 -40.17 20.59 -9.47
C ALA A 224 -40.12 22.03 -10.04
N ASP A 225 -41.13 22.82 -9.69
CA ASP A 225 -41.32 24.21 -10.14
C ASP A 225 -41.58 24.40 -11.65
N THR A 226 -41.78 23.31 -12.41
CA THR A 226 -42.24 23.38 -13.80
C THR A 226 -43.70 23.82 -13.86
N HIS A 227 -44.00 24.83 -14.68
CA HIS A 227 -45.36 25.27 -14.96
C HIS A 227 -45.87 24.61 -16.24
N VAL A 228 -47.09 24.08 -16.21
CA VAL A 228 -47.75 23.45 -17.36
C VAL A 228 -48.96 24.26 -17.77
N LEU A 229 -49.20 24.36 -19.08
CA LEU A 229 -50.42 24.98 -19.62
C LEU A 229 -51.52 23.92 -19.70
N ILE A 230 -52.70 24.30 -19.24
CA ILE A 230 -53.90 23.46 -19.24
C ILE A 230 -54.85 24.03 -20.28
N GLN A 231 -55.30 23.17 -21.18
CA GLN A 231 -56.35 23.45 -22.14
C GLN A 231 -57.64 22.77 -21.65
N CYS A 232 -58.65 23.57 -21.32
CA CYS A 232 -59.96 23.06 -20.89
C CYS A 232 -60.76 22.54 -22.08
N ASP A 233 -61.59 21.51 -21.84
CA ASP A 233 -62.56 21.02 -22.81
C ASP A 233 -63.69 22.05 -23.01
N ASP A 234 -64.37 22.01 -24.15
CA ASP A 234 -65.44 22.96 -24.49
C ASP A 234 -66.54 23.00 -23.40
N GLY A 235 -66.82 24.21 -22.89
CA GLY A 235 -67.82 24.45 -21.85
C GLY A 235 -67.29 24.41 -20.41
N TYR A 236 -65.99 24.15 -20.22
CA TYR A 236 -65.30 24.20 -18.94
C TYR A 236 -64.31 25.39 -18.92
N THR A 237 -64.19 26.08 -17.78
CA THR A 237 -63.28 27.23 -17.58
C THR A 237 -62.44 27.04 -16.34
#